data_AF-Q728H9-F1
#
_entry.id   AF-Q728H9-F1
#
_cell.length_a   1.000
_cell.length_b   1.000
_cell.length_c   1.000
_cell.angle_alpha   90.00
_cell.angle_beta   90.00
_cell.angle_gamma   90.00
#
_symmetry.space_group_name_H-M   'P 1'
#
loop_
_entity.id
_entity.type
_entity.pdbx_description
1 polymer ?
#
loop_
_entity_poly.entity_id
_entity_poly.type
_entity_poly.pdbx_seq_one_letter_code
_entity_poly.pdbx_strand_id
1 'polypeptide(L)'
;MQSPAIRSALAESGVEAAPPEHGTPDVSPEQVVQELAAIGFGVLSDVCSWSAEGIRLHDSTRLTRAQASMIAEIREASSGKGGVHVKLHSKLKALEMLGRHFGMFGGAANEGGATVPMIPEELRQRIDSMYAGYGSEDAGHFGTSDEETDTGESLADRGVYGALP
;
A
#
# COMPACT_ATOMS: atom_id res chain seq x y z
N MET A 1 -29.97 4.30 15.51
CA MET A 1 -31.06 3.29 15.47
C MET A 1 -32.16 3.82 14.58
N GLN A 2 -32.31 3.32 13.35
CA GLN A 2 -33.41 3.79 12.48
C GLN A 2 -34.75 3.21 12.97
N SER A 3 -35.77 4.08 12.96
CA SER A 3 -37.07 3.89 13.61
C SER A 3 -37.90 2.73 13.01
N PRO A 4 -38.64 1.95 13.84
CA PRO A 4 -39.48 0.82 13.41
C PRO A 4 -40.56 1.13 12.35
N ALA A 5 -40.87 2.42 12.15
CA ALA A 5 -41.93 2.85 11.24
C ALA A 5 -41.66 2.54 9.76
N ILE A 6 -40.39 2.47 9.33
CA ILE A 6 -40.04 2.27 7.90
C ILE A 6 -40.34 0.83 7.45
N ARG A 7 -40.27 -0.15 8.36
CA ARG A 7 -40.54 -1.57 8.02
C ARG A 7 -42.02 -1.87 7.81
N SER A 8 -42.91 -1.12 8.45
CA SER A 8 -44.35 -1.41 8.39
C SER A 8 -45.02 -0.90 7.11
N ALA A 9 -44.47 0.14 6.48
CA ALA A 9 -45.07 0.72 5.27
C ALA A 9 -44.82 -0.11 3.99
N LEU A 10 -43.79 -0.96 3.97
CA LEU A 10 -43.46 -1.78 2.79
C LEU A 10 -44.24 -3.10 2.74
N ALA A 11 -44.85 -3.52 3.86
CA ALA A 11 -45.54 -4.81 3.96
C ALA A 11 -46.97 -4.81 3.38
N GLU A 12 -47.57 -3.64 3.11
CA GLU A 12 -48.99 -3.54 2.72
C GLU A 12 -49.23 -3.30 1.22
N SER A 13 -48.22 -3.07 0.39
CA SER A 13 -48.43 -2.69 -1.02
C SER A 13 -48.47 -3.84 -2.04
N GLY A 14 -48.33 -5.11 -1.62
CA GLY A 14 -48.52 -6.27 -2.51
C GLY A 14 -47.66 -6.27 -3.78
N VAL A 15 -46.61 -5.46 -3.84
CA VAL A 15 -45.60 -5.52 -4.90
C VAL A 15 -44.67 -6.67 -4.53
N GLU A 16 -44.85 -7.79 -5.21
CA GLU A 16 -43.87 -8.87 -5.22
C GLU A 16 -42.56 -8.29 -5.75
N ALA A 17 -41.64 -8.00 -4.82
CA ALA A 17 -40.33 -7.48 -5.14
C ALA A 17 -39.61 -8.51 -6.03
N ALA A 18 -39.34 -8.11 -7.27
CA ALA A 18 -38.51 -8.88 -8.19
C ALA A 18 -37.22 -9.35 -7.48
N PRO A 19 -36.78 -10.60 -7.70
CA PRO A 19 -35.59 -11.12 -7.04
C PRO A 19 -34.38 -10.24 -7.39
N PRO A 20 -33.48 -9.93 -6.45
CA PRO A 20 -32.29 -9.15 -6.74
C PRO A 20 -31.45 -9.89 -7.79
N GLU A 21 -31.35 -9.33 -8.99
CA GLU A 21 -30.77 -9.98 -10.18
C GLU A 21 -29.23 -10.05 -10.14
N HIS A 22 -28.63 -9.57 -9.05
CA HIS A 22 -27.23 -9.77 -8.72
C HIS A 22 -27.16 -10.18 -7.25
N GLY A 23 -27.12 -11.49 -7.01
CA GLY A 23 -26.93 -12.03 -5.67
C GLY A 23 -25.71 -11.38 -5.03
N THR A 24 -25.89 -10.80 -3.84
CA THR A 24 -24.77 -10.34 -3.03
C THR A 24 -23.83 -11.53 -2.86
N PRO A 25 -22.55 -11.44 -3.26
CA PRO A 25 -21.62 -12.54 -3.05
C PRO A 25 -21.58 -12.85 -1.55
N ASP A 26 -21.75 -14.13 -1.21
CA ASP A 26 -21.68 -14.62 0.16
C ASP A 26 -20.22 -14.56 0.61
N VAL A 27 -19.82 -13.43 1.21
CA VAL A 27 -18.47 -13.21 1.71
C VAL A 27 -18.46 -13.54 3.21
N SER A 28 -17.75 -14.60 3.57
CA SER A 28 -17.55 -15.00 4.96
C SER A 28 -16.61 -14.05 5.71
N PRO A 29 -16.77 -13.89 7.04
CA PRO A 29 -15.82 -13.14 7.87
C PRO A 29 -14.37 -13.61 7.71
N GLU A 30 -14.15 -14.91 7.57
CA GLU A 30 -12.84 -15.52 7.40
C GLU A 30 -12.18 -15.06 6.09
N GLN A 31 -12.96 -14.91 5.02
CA GLN A 31 -12.45 -14.38 3.74
C GLN A 31 -12.01 -12.91 3.89
N VAL A 32 -12.73 -12.09 4.65
CA VAL A 32 -12.33 -10.70 4.91
C VAL A 32 -11.01 -10.65 5.68
N VAL A 33 -10.86 -11.48 6.72
CA VAL A 33 -9.62 -11.57 7.51
C VAL A 33 -8.46 -12.05 6.63
N GLN A 34 -8.68 -13.04 5.77
CA GLN A 34 -7.67 -13.54 4.83
C GLN A 34 -7.20 -12.46 3.85
N GLU A 35 -8.11 -11.66 3.28
CA GLU A 35 -7.73 -10.57 2.37
C GLU A 35 -6.98 -9.45 3.08
N LEU A 36 -7.43 -9.05 4.27
CA LEU A 36 -6.71 -8.07 5.08
C LEU A 36 -5.32 -8.59 5.49
N ALA A 37 -5.19 -9.88 5.79
CA ALA A 37 -3.91 -10.50 6.10
C ALA A 37 -2.98 -10.51 4.89
N ALA A 38 -3.49 -10.82 3.69
CA ALA A 38 -2.71 -10.76 2.46
C ALA A 38 -2.13 -9.35 2.22
N ILE A 39 -2.93 -8.30 2.40
CA ILE A 39 -2.47 -6.90 2.29
C ILE A 39 -1.52 -6.52 3.42
N GLY A 40 -1.88 -6.86 4.66
CA GLY A 40 -1.17 -6.46 5.87
C GLY A 40 0.19 -7.14 6.03
N PHE A 41 0.34 -8.38 5.55
CA PHE A 41 1.58 -9.14 5.67
C PHE A 41 2.36 -9.24 4.36
N GLY A 42 1.74 -8.96 3.21
CA GLY A 42 2.39 -8.99 1.91
C GLY A 42 3.62 -8.08 1.79
N VAL A 43 4.53 -8.47 0.90
CA VAL A 43 5.82 -7.80 0.65
C VAL A 43 6.01 -7.56 -0.85
N LEU A 44 6.48 -6.38 -1.24
CA LEU A 44 6.61 -6.00 -2.66
C LEU A 44 7.51 -6.97 -3.46
N SER A 45 8.52 -7.55 -2.81
CA SER A 45 9.43 -8.54 -3.41
C SER A 45 8.72 -9.82 -3.90
N ASP A 46 7.53 -10.10 -3.37
CA ASP A 46 6.73 -11.25 -3.77
C ASP A 46 6.07 -11.07 -5.15
N VAL A 47 6.01 -9.84 -5.66
CA VAL A 47 5.34 -9.49 -6.93
C VAL A 47 6.28 -8.84 -7.94
N CYS A 48 7.41 -8.28 -7.51
CA CYS A 48 8.44 -7.77 -8.40
C CYS A 48 9.84 -7.87 -7.80
N SER A 49 10.83 -7.65 -8.65
CA SER A 49 12.25 -7.54 -8.28
C SER A 49 12.80 -6.22 -8.84
N TRP A 50 13.85 -5.70 -8.23
CA TRP A 50 14.54 -4.50 -8.71
C TRP A 50 16.05 -4.68 -8.60
N SER A 51 16.78 -4.10 -9.55
CA SER A 51 18.24 -4.11 -9.60
C SER A 51 18.76 -2.83 -10.28
N ALA A 52 20.07 -2.74 -10.51
CA ALA A 52 20.65 -1.66 -11.31
C ALA A 52 20.07 -1.61 -12.74
N GLU A 53 19.52 -2.71 -13.25
CA GLU A 53 18.87 -2.77 -14.57
C GLU A 53 17.41 -2.27 -14.56
N GLY A 54 16.84 -2.00 -13.39
CA GLY A 54 15.44 -1.56 -13.23
C GLY A 54 14.53 -2.59 -12.54
N ILE A 55 13.22 -2.38 -12.67
CA ILE A 55 12.16 -3.19 -12.03
C ILE A 55 11.67 -4.27 -13.00
N ARG A 56 11.56 -5.51 -12.53
CA ARG A 56 10.92 -6.62 -13.26
C ARG A 56 9.76 -7.21 -12.46
N LEU A 57 8.59 -7.30 -13.08
CA LEU A 57 7.44 -8.00 -12.50
C LEU A 57 7.62 -9.51 -12.58
N HIS A 58 7.11 -10.22 -11.57
CA HIS A 58 6.89 -11.65 -11.69
C HIS A 58 5.67 -11.92 -12.57
N ASP A 59 5.67 -13.06 -13.25
CA ASP A 59 4.54 -13.50 -14.09
C ASP A 59 3.27 -13.64 -13.24
N SER A 60 2.18 -12.98 -13.66
CA SER A 60 0.91 -12.98 -12.95
C SER A 60 0.31 -14.38 -12.79
N THR A 61 0.60 -15.29 -13.72
CA THR A 61 0.15 -16.70 -13.64
C THR A 61 0.85 -17.49 -12.53
N ARG A 62 1.95 -16.97 -11.99
CA ARG A 62 2.72 -17.56 -10.89
C ARG A 62 2.40 -16.94 -9.53
N LEU A 63 1.63 -15.86 -9.50
CA LEU A 63 1.23 -15.22 -8.25
C LEU A 63 0.13 -16.02 -7.58
N THR A 64 0.27 -16.23 -6.27
CA THR A 64 -0.82 -16.73 -5.45
C THR A 64 -1.94 -15.70 -5.34
N ARG A 65 -3.16 -16.14 -5.01
CA ARG A 65 -4.31 -15.24 -4.79
C ARG A 65 -4.00 -14.14 -3.76
N ALA A 66 -3.26 -14.46 -2.70
CA ALA A 66 -2.85 -13.51 -1.66
C ALA A 66 -1.82 -12.47 -2.18
N GLN A 67 -0.84 -12.90 -2.98
CA GLN A 67 0.14 -11.99 -3.60
C GLN A 67 -0.52 -11.09 -4.65
N ALA A 68 -1.50 -11.60 -5.38
CA ALA A 68 -2.25 -10.76 -6.31
C ALA A 68 -3.14 -9.75 -5.57
N SER A 69 -3.79 -10.13 -4.47
CA SER A 69 -4.76 -9.27 -3.77
C SER A 69 -4.13 -8.10 -3.01
N MET A 70 -2.82 -8.13 -2.74
CA MET A 70 -2.11 -6.96 -2.20
C MET A 70 -1.85 -5.85 -3.22
N ILE A 71 -1.97 -6.12 -4.53
CA ILE A 71 -1.69 -5.17 -5.61
C ILE A 71 -2.88 -4.24 -5.81
N ALA A 72 -2.65 -2.94 -5.68
CA ALA A 72 -3.66 -1.90 -5.93
C ALA A 72 -3.63 -1.36 -7.37
N GLU A 73 -2.44 -1.28 -7.98
CA GLU A 73 -2.27 -0.78 -9.35
C GLU A 73 -0.98 -1.32 -9.96
N ILE A 74 -1.03 -1.70 -11.25
CA ILE A 74 0.13 -1.90 -12.10
C ILE A 74 -0.02 -0.99 -13.30
N ARG A 75 1.02 -0.21 -13.61
CA ARG A 75 1.05 0.69 -14.77
C ARG A 75 2.36 0.52 -15.52
N GLU A 76 2.24 0.31 -16.83
CA GLU A 76 3.36 0.39 -17.75
C GLU A 76 3.47 1.82 -18.30
N ALA A 77 4.67 2.41 -18.26
CA ALA A 77 4.91 3.73 -18.80
C ALA A 77 4.93 3.66 -20.34
N SER A 78 4.03 4.39 -20.98
CA SER A 78 3.90 4.43 -22.45
C SER A 78 4.96 5.28 -23.16
N SER A 79 5.87 5.92 -22.42
CA SER A 79 7.00 6.68 -23.00
C SER A 79 8.19 5.74 -23.20
N GLY A 80 8.90 5.87 -24.33
CA GLY A 80 9.92 4.93 -24.85
C GLY A 80 11.12 4.62 -23.95
N LYS A 81 11.11 5.02 -22.68
CA LYS A 81 12.06 4.62 -21.62
C LYS A 81 11.58 3.43 -20.77
N GLY A 82 10.41 2.86 -21.03
CA GLY A 82 9.98 1.54 -20.51
C GLY A 82 10.11 1.40 -19.00
N GLY A 83 9.20 2.00 -18.23
CA GLY A 83 9.15 1.88 -16.77
C GLY A 83 7.88 1.18 -16.30
N VAL A 84 7.96 0.43 -15.20
CA VAL A 84 6.79 -0.18 -14.55
C VAL A 84 6.59 0.46 -13.18
N HIS A 85 5.34 0.85 -12.89
CA HIS A 85 4.92 1.35 -11.60
C HIS A 85 3.98 0.33 -10.93
N VAL A 86 4.32 -0.07 -9.70
CA VAL A 86 3.53 -1.00 -8.88
C VAL A 86 3.13 -0.29 -7.60
N LYS A 87 1.82 -0.30 -7.31
CA LYS A 87 1.26 0.20 -6.07
C LYS A 87 0.61 -0.94 -5.31
N LEU A 88 0.88 -1.03 -4.02
CA LEU A 88 0.22 -1.96 -3.11
C LEU A 88 -0.90 -1.25 -2.34
N HIS A 89 -1.86 -2.02 -1.84
CA HIS A 89 -2.83 -1.53 -0.87
C HIS A 89 -2.15 -1.07 0.44
N SER A 90 -2.85 -0.25 1.24
CA SER A 90 -2.29 0.28 2.48
C SER A 90 -2.09 -0.82 3.53
N LYS A 91 -0.83 -1.25 3.67
CA LYS A 91 -0.39 -2.21 4.70
C LYS A 91 -0.75 -1.73 6.11
N LEU A 92 -0.51 -0.46 6.42
CA LEU A 92 -0.84 0.12 7.73
C LEU A 92 -2.33 0.05 8.04
N LYS A 93 -3.20 0.34 7.05
CA LYS A 93 -4.64 0.29 7.28
C LYS A 93 -5.14 -1.14 7.50
N ALA A 94 -4.62 -2.09 6.73
CA ALA A 94 -4.96 -3.50 6.89
C ALA A 94 -4.54 -4.03 8.27
N LEU A 95 -3.31 -3.72 8.71
CA LEU A 95 -2.81 -4.11 10.03
C LEU A 95 -3.57 -3.41 11.18
N GLU A 96 -4.01 -2.16 11.00
CA GLU A 96 -4.87 -1.49 11.97
C GLU A 96 -6.22 -2.22 12.11
N MET A 97 -6.86 -2.57 10.98
CA MET A 97 -8.14 -3.28 10.99
C MET A 97 -8.02 -4.67 11.64
N LEU A 98 -6.95 -5.41 11.32
CA LEU A 98 -6.66 -6.70 11.94
C LEU A 98 -6.38 -6.55 13.44
N GLY A 99 -5.54 -5.59 13.83
CA GLY A 99 -5.23 -5.36 15.25
C GLY A 99 -6.46 -4.97 16.05
N ARG A 100 -7.39 -4.18 15.48
CA ARG A 100 -8.69 -3.89 16.11
C ARG A 100 -9.57 -5.13 16.21
N HIS A 101 -9.62 -5.96 15.16
CA HIS A 101 -10.37 -7.21 15.15
C HIS A 101 -9.86 -8.20 16.22
N PHE A 102 -8.55 -8.26 16.45
CA PHE A 102 -7.91 -9.10 17.47
C PHE A 102 -7.81 -8.45 18.86
N GLY A 103 -8.33 -7.24 19.06
CA GLY A 103 -8.27 -6.54 20.35
C GLY A 103 -6.86 -6.10 20.77
N MET A 104 -5.93 -5.94 19.82
CA MET A 104 -4.53 -5.57 20.07
C MET A 104 -4.35 -4.08 20.41
N PHE A 105 -5.34 -3.22 20.20
CA PHE A 105 -5.31 -1.82 20.59
C PHE A 105 -6.21 -1.64 21.81
N GLY A 106 -5.61 -1.37 22.97
CA GLY A 106 -6.33 -1.22 24.23
C GLY A 106 -7.24 0.02 24.20
N GLY A 107 -8.42 -0.11 24.82
CA GLY A 107 -9.39 0.99 25.00
C GLY A 107 -10.69 0.73 24.27
N ALA A 108 -11.77 0.56 25.04
CA ALA A 108 -13.12 0.59 24.51
C ALA A 108 -13.31 1.85 23.68
N ALA A 109 -13.79 1.69 22.46
CA ALA A 109 -14.27 2.78 21.64
C ALA A 109 -15.39 3.50 22.41
N ASN A 110 -15.06 4.58 23.11
CA ASN A 110 -16.05 5.58 23.44
C ASN A 110 -16.42 6.26 22.12
N GLU A 111 -17.70 6.14 21.80
CA GLU A 111 -18.35 6.70 20.62
C GLU A 111 -17.96 8.18 20.44
N GLY A 112 -17.43 8.52 19.25
CA GLY A 112 -17.47 9.91 18.75
C GLY A 112 -16.20 10.76 18.74
N GLY A 113 -15.01 10.23 19.03
CA GLY A 113 -13.76 11.01 18.96
C GLY A 113 -12.65 10.31 18.20
N ALA A 114 -11.98 11.03 17.28
CA ALA A 114 -10.76 10.58 16.61
C ALA A 114 -9.62 10.43 17.62
N THR A 115 -9.64 9.34 18.38
CA THR A 115 -8.54 8.93 19.26
C THR A 115 -7.55 8.16 18.40
N VAL A 116 -6.30 8.61 18.38
CA VAL A 116 -5.21 7.82 17.82
C VAL A 116 -5.19 6.49 18.59
N PRO A 117 -5.29 5.32 17.93
CA PRO A 117 -5.25 4.05 18.63
C PRO A 117 -3.95 3.95 19.42
N MET A 118 -4.07 3.88 20.74
CA MET A 118 -2.91 3.68 21.61
C MET A 118 -2.43 2.25 21.43
N ILE A 119 -1.17 2.09 21.01
CA ILE A 119 -0.50 0.79 20.99
C ILE A 119 -0.27 0.40 22.46
N PRO A 120 -0.77 -0.74 22.94
CA PRO A 120 -0.51 -1.18 24.31
C PRO A 120 0.99 -1.27 24.57
N GLU A 121 1.39 -0.92 25.77
CA GLU A 121 2.80 -0.88 26.17
C GLU A 121 3.51 -2.23 25.93
N GLU A 122 2.83 -3.35 26.16
CA GLU A 122 3.35 -4.70 25.89
C GLU A 122 3.68 -4.91 24.41
N LEU A 123 2.81 -4.46 23.50
CA LEU A 123 3.02 -4.56 22.06
C LEU A 123 4.16 -3.65 21.61
N ARG A 124 4.24 -2.45 22.19
CA ARG A 124 5.37 -1.53 21.96
C ARG A 124 6.69 -2.17 22.38
N GLN A 125 6.78 -2.70 23.61
CA GLN A 125 7.97 -3.40 24.10
C GLN A 125 8.34 -4.58 23.21
N ARG A 126 7.34 -5.31 22.69
CA ARG A 126 7.58 -6.41 21.77
C ARG A 126 8.18 -5.92 20.44
N ILE A 127 7.66 -4.84 19.86
CA ILE A 127 8.22 -4.21 18.66
C ILE A 127 9.66 -3.77 18.92
N ASP A 128 9.90 -3.04 20.01
CA ASP A 128 11.23 -2.55 20.38
C ASP A 128 12.22 -3.71 20.57
N SER A 129 11.78 -4.83 21.15
CA SER A 129 12.62 -6.03 21.29
C SER A 129 12.95 -6.70 19.95
N MET A 130 12.01 -6.70 18.99
CA MET A 130 12.21 -7.33 17.68
C MET A 130 13.12 -6.50 16.78
N TYR A 131 13.11 -5.17 16.94
CA TYR A 131 13.89 -4.23 16.16
C TYR A 131 15.01 -3.57 16.98
N ALA A 132 15.41 -4.19 18.10
CA ALA A 132 16.54 -3.74 18.90
C ALA A 132 17.82 -3.78 18.01
N GLY A 133 18.28 -2.59 17.59
CA GLY A 133 19.41 -2.43 16.66
C GLY A 133 19.05 -1.77 15.32
N TYR A 134 17.77 -1.60 14.98
CA TYR A 134 17.33 -0.96 13.72
C TYR A 134 17.44 0.59 13.71
N GLY A 135 18.31 1.13 14.57
CA GLY A 135 18.54 2.56 14.73
C GLY A 135 19.91 2.90 15.33
N SER A 136 20.84 1.94 15.42
CA SER A 136 22.25 2.30 15.56
C SER A 136 22.71 2.88 14.23
N GLU A 137 23.47 3.97 14.29
CA GLU A 137 23.86 4.89 13.21
C GLU A 137 24.65 4.26 12.02
N ASP A 138 24.64 2.93 11.87
CA ASP A 138 25.26 2.13 10.81
C ASP A 138 24.32 1.85 9.62
N ALA A 139 23.22 2.60 9.48
CA ALA A 139 22.53 2.69 8.19
C ALA A 139 23.43 3.49 7.24
N GLY A 140 24.28 2.74 6.52
CA GLY A 140 25.38 3.24 5.71
C GLY A 140 25.11 4.59 5.05
N HIS A 141 26.09 5.48 5.20
CA HIS A 141 26.29 6.71 4.45
C HIS A 141 25.88 6.51 2.98
N PHE A 142 24.62 6.81 2.66
CA PHE A 142 24.15 6.89 1.29
C PHE A 142 24.82 8.13 0.72
N GLY A 143 25.93 7.91 0.02
CA GLY A 143 26.74 8.97 -0.55
C GLY A 143 25.82 9.98 -1.24
N THR A 144 25.83 11.20 -0.73
CA THR A 144 25.34 12.35 -1.47
C THR A 144 26.27 12.43 -2.69
N SER A 145 25.85 11.87 -3.81
CA SER A 145 26.53 12.10 -5.08
C SER A 145 26.65 13.60 -5.25
N ASP A 146 27.91 14.05 -5.35
CA ASP A 146 28.28 15.45 -5.45
C ASP A 146 27.40 16.15 -6.50
N GLU A 147 26.69 17.18 -6.03
CA GLU A 147 26.06 18.18 -6.87
C GLU A 147 27.20 18.93 -7.55
N GLU A 148 27.51 18.52 -8.79
CA GLU A 148 28.46 19.21 -9.65
C GLU A 148 27.88 20.60 -9.93
N THR A 149 28.26 21.56 -9.10
CA THR A 149 27.94 22.97 -9.28
C THR A 149 28.66 23.44 -10.53
N ASP A 150 27.95 23.48 -11.65
CA ASP A 150 28.34 24.22 -12.85
C ASP A 150 28.26 25.72 -12.54
N THR A 151 29.30 26.20 -11.87
CA THR A 151 29.57 27.62 -11.70
C THR A 151 30.66 28.02 -12.67
N GLY A 152 30.26 28.72 -13.73
CA GLY A 152 30.99 29.91 -14.12
C GLY A 152 31.43 30.02 -15.58
N GLU A 153 30.81 31.02 -16.21
CA GLU A 153 31.50 32.02 -17.03
C GLU A 153 31.62 31.77 -18.55
N SER A 154 30.65 32.40 -19.22
CA SER A 154 30.78 33.09 -20.49
C SER A 154 32.16 33.72 -20.72
N LEU A 155 32.87 33.29 -21.77
CA LEU A 155 33.76 34.15 -22.55
C LEU A 155 33.63 33.83 -24.03
N ALA A 156 33.12 34.80 -24.76
CA ALA A 156 33.21 34.89 -26.19
C ALA A 156 34.67 34.96 -26.65
N ASP A 157 34.86 34.55 -27.91
CA ASP A 157 35.95 34.95 -28.80
C ASP A 157 37.35 34.39 -28.52
N ARG A 158 37.67 33.30 -29.23
CA ARG A 158 39.02 33.08 -29.81
C ARG A 158 38.92 32.10 -30.97
N GLY A 159 38.95 32.64 -32.18
CA GLY A 159 38.72 31.89 -33.40
C GLY A 159 39.89 31.08 -33.97
N VAL A 160 39.49 30.38 -35.03
CA VAL A 160 40.18 30.03 -36.29
C VAL A 160 41.19 28.86 -36.33
N TYR A 161 40.93 28.00 -37.34
CA TYR A 161 41.72 26.96 -38.01
C TYR A 161 41.72 25.54 -37.37
N GLY A 162 41.41 24.45 -38.07
CA GLY A 162 41.06 24.24 -39.48
C GLY A 162 40.89 22.74 -39.82
N ALA A 163 40.17 22.51 -40.94
CA ALA A 163 40.23 21.41 -41.90
C ALA A 163 40.13 19.92 -41.47
N LEU A 164 39.11 19.28 -42.06
CA LEU A 164 38.94 17.84 -42.36
C LEU A 164 40.16 17.26 -43.12
N PRO A 165 40.30 15.92 -43.12
CA PRO A 165 39.69 15.13 -44.21
C PRO A 165 38.53 14.23 -43.78
#